data_AF-A0A607YRB1-F1
#
_entry.id   AF-A0A607YRB1-F1
#
_cell.length_a   1.000
_cell.length_b   1.000
_cell.length_c   1.000
_cell.angle_alpha   90.00
_cell.angle_beta   90.00
_cell.angle_gamma   90.00
#
_symmetry.space_group_name_H-M   'P 1'
#
loop_
_entity.id
_entity.type
_entity.pdbx_description
1 polymer ?
#
loop_
_entity_poly.entity_id
_entity_poly.type
_entity_poly.pdbx_seq_one_letter_code
_entity_poly.pdbx_strand_id
1 'polypeptide(L)'
;MRDQDFSYFIEKFGEATSYSAVPEKSMTKWKGILPDKLLSYWKTEGWGTYKNGLFSLVNPDEYEDVLDIWLEDTPFKEMDAYHVIARSAFGELYVFGESTGRNITIQPLFNQIIF
;
A
#
# COMPACT_ATOMS: atom_id res chain seq x y z
N MET A 1 17.96 -0.36 -9.22
CA MET A 1 18.34 1.07 -9.22
C MET A 1 17.05 1.86 -9.12
N ARG A 2 16.98 2.78 -8.17
CA ARG A 2 15.80 3.64 -7.97
C ARG A 2 15.60 4.50 -9.22
N ASP A 3 14.35 4.75 -9.57
CA ASP A 3 14.02 5.71 -10.61
C ASP A 3 13.93 7.13 -10.04
N GLN A 4 13.52 8.09 -10.87
CA GLN A 4 13.41 9.48 -10.46
C GLN A 4 12.39 9.68 -9.33
N ASP A 5 11.22 9.04 -9.41
CA ASP A 5 10.15 9.22 -8.43
C ASP A 5 10.53 8.67 -7.06
N PHE A 6 11.09 7.46 -7.02
CA PHE A 6 11.51 6.86 -5.77
C PHE A 6 12.74 7.55 -5.18
N SER A 7 13.67 8.01 -6.03
CA SER A 7 14.81 8.82 -5.56
C SER A 7 14.35 10.13 -4.93
N TYR A 8 13.36 10.80 -5.52
CA TYR A 8 12.76 12.01 -4.94
C TYR A 8 12.06 11.70 -3.61
N PHE A 9 11.34 10.59 -3.52
CA PHE A 9 10.74 10.13 -2.26
C PHE A 9 11.80 9.97 -1.16
N ILE A 10 12.91 9.30 -1.45
CA ILE A 10 14.02 9.12 -0.50
C ILE A 10 14.68 10.45 -0.12
N GLU A 11 14.82 11.39 -1.06
CA GLU A 11 15.32 12.74 -0.75
C GLU A 11 14.44 13.45 0.31
N LYS A 12 13.12 13.24 0.27
CA LYS A 12 12.17 13.89 1.19
C LYS A 12 11.88 13.11 2.48
N PHE A 13 11.91 11.79 2.41
CA PHE A 13 11.54 10.90 3.53
C PHE A 13 12.74 10.24 4.21
N GLY A 14 13.91 10.27 3.58
CA GLY A 14 15.08 9.52 4.01
C GLY A 14 15.00 8.04 3.61
N GLU A 15 16.09 7.33 3.88
CA GLU A 15 16.17 5.88 3.71
C GLU A 15 15.18 5.14 4.62
N ALA A 16 14.87 3.90 4.26
CA ALA A 16 14.02 3.04 5.08
C ALA A 16 14.61 2.88 6.48
N THR A 17 13.84 3.20 7.50
CA THR A 17 14.19 3.05 8.92
C THR A 17 13.91 1.63 9.44
N SER A 18 13.04 0.91 8.75
CA SER A 18 12.81 -0.53 8.93
C SER A 18 12.58 -1.17 7.57
N TYR A 19 12.96 -2.43 7.44
CA TYR A 19 12.90 -3.20 6.21
C TYR A 19 12.39 -4.61 6.50
N SER A 20 11.46 -5.08 5.67
CA SER A 20 11.08 -6.49 5.59
C SER A 20 11.16 -6.94 4.14
N ALA A 21 11.93 -8.00 3.88
CA ALA A 21 12.04 -8.57 2.55
C ALA A 21 10.69 -9.14 2.11
N VAL A 22 10.24 -8.80 0.90
CA VAL A 22 9.01 -9.37 0.36
C VAL A 22 9.25 -10.81 -0.09
N PRO A 23 8.55 -11.81 0.48
CA PRO A 23 8.70 -13.20 0.07
C PRO A 23 8.34 -13.40 -1.40
N GLU A 24 9.03 -14.33 -2.08
CA GLU A 24 8.75 -14.65 -3.48
C GLU A 24 7.29 -15.07 -3.70
N LYS A 25 6.71 -15.83 -2.77
CA LYS A 25 5.27 -16.19 -2.80
C LYS A 25 4.36 -14.97 -2.92
N SER A 26 4.67 -13.88 -2.21
CA SER A 26 3.89 -12.65 -2.23
C SER A 26 4.14 -11.89 -3.54
N MET A 27 5.39 -11.84 -4.01
CA MET A 27 5.73 -11.28 -5.32
C MET A 27 5.00 -11.99 -6.47
N THR A 28 4.88 -13.32 -6.41
CA THR A 28 4.14 -14.10 -7.41
C THR A 28 2.64 -13.87 -7.29
N LYS A 29 2.08 -13.87 -6.08
CA LYS A 29 0.66 -13.63 -5.84
C LYS A 29 0.19 -12.30 -6.43
N TRP A 30 0.93 -11.23 -6.18
CA TRP A 30 0.51 -9.88 -6.56
C TRP A 30 0.85 -9.49 -8.01
N LYS A 31 1.56 -10.35 -8.74
CA LYS A 31 1.93 -10.10 -10.13
C LYS A 31 0.68 -10.10 -11.02
N GLY A 32 0.49 -9.04 -11.79
CA GLY A 32 -0.69 -8.86 -12.65
C GLY A 32 -1.93 -8.34 -11.92
N ILE A 33 -1.88 -8.25 -10.58
CA ILE A 33 -2.90 -7.62 -9.73
C ILE A 33 -2.48 -6.19 -9.38
N LEU A 34 -1.27 -6.05 -8.83
CA LEU A 34 -0.68 -4.74 -8.51
C LEU A 34 0.19 -4.23 -9.66
N PRO A 35 0.42 -2.91 -9.76
CA PRO A 35 1.27 -2.36 -10.79
C PRO A 35 2.68 -2.93 -10.70
N ASP A 36 3.25 -3.33 -11.84
CA ASP A 36 4.63 -3.83 -11.94
C ASP A 36 5.63 -2.87 -11.32
N LYS A 37 5.34 -1.57 -11.38
CA LYS A 37 6.18 -0.53 -10.77
C LYS A 37 6.24 -0.65 -9.24
N LEU A 38 5.10 -0.86 -8.58
CA LEU A 38 5.05 -1.07 -7.13
C LEU A 38 5.82 -2.33 -6.74
N LEU A 39 5.61 -3.43 -7.48
CA LEU A 39 6.33 -4.68 -7.27
C LEU A 39 7.84 -4.50 -7.48
N SER A 40 8.26 -3.67 -8.42
CA SER A 40 9.68 -3.35 -8.62
C SER A 40 10.30 -2.68 -7.40
N TYR A 41 9.55 -1.81 -6.71
CA TYR A 41 9.98 -1.20 -5.45
C TYR A 41 10.01 -2.21 -4.31
N TRP A 42 8.98 -3.04 -4.17
CA TRP A 42 8.97 -4.12 -3.16
C TRP A 42 10.16 -5.06 -3.29
N LYS A 43 10.58 -5.35 -4.52
CA LYS A 43 11.75 -6.20 -4.78
C LYS A 43 13.05 -5.60 -4.26
N THR A 44 13.22 -4.27 -4.32
CA THR A 44 14.47 -3.60 -3.93
C THR A 44 14.43 -3.03 -2.52
N GLU A 45 13.29 -2.49 -2.12
CA GLU A 45 13.09 -1.72 -0.89
C GLU A 45 12.27 -2.47 0.16
N GLY A 46 11.72 -3.64 -0.19
CA GLY A 46 10.89 -4.43 0.72
C GLY A 46 9.57 -3.76 1.08
N TRP A 47 8.89 -4.32 2.08
CA TRP A 47 7.85 -3.60 2.82
C TRP A 47 8.52 -2.66 3.82
N GLY A 48 9.12 -1.60 3.28
CA GLY A 48 9.90 -0.62 4.02
C GLY A 48 9.05 0.38 4.79
N THR A 49 9.55 0.81 5.94
CA THR A 49 9.04 1.94 6.72
C THR A 49 9.99 3.11 6.59
N TYR A 50 9.45 4.31 6.35
CA TYR A 50 10.21 5.52 6.08
C TYR A 50 9.89 6.60 7.12
N LYS A 51 10.85 7.51 7.32
CA LYS A 51 10.73 8.67 8.22
C LYS A 51 10.19 8.28 9.61
N ASN A 52 10.82 7.29 10.23
CA ASN A 52 10.51 6.78 11.57
C ASN A 52 9.04 6.38 11.76
N GLY A 53 8.42 5.75 10.76
CA GLY A 53 7.05 5.27 10.85
C GLY A 53 6.00 6.16 10.19
N LEU A 54 6.38 7.32 9.65
CA LEU A 54 5.43 8.23 9.01
C LEU A 54 4.71 7.59 7.82
N PHE A 55 5.42 6.77 7.06
CA PHE A 55 4.88 6.05 5.90
C PHE A 55 5.47 4.64 5.84
N SER A 56 4.65 3.65 5.48
CA SER A 56 5.11 2.27 5.28
C SER A 56 4.43 1.65 4.07
N LEU A 57 5.22 0.95 3.25
CA LEU A 57 4.70 -0.05 2.33
C LEU A 57 4.31 -1.29 3.14
N VAL A 58 3.24 -1.98 2.76
CA VAL A 58 2.69 -3.07 3.56
C VAL A 58 2.42 -4.32 2.73
N ASN A 59 2.32 -5.45 3.41
CA ASN A 59 1.76 -6.67 2.87
C ASN A 59 0.23 -6.57 2.83
N PRO A 60 -0.43 -6.55 1.66
CA PRO A 60 -1.88 -6.39 1.63
C PRO A 60 -2.63 -7.52 2.35
N ASP A 61 -2.07 -8.74 2.37
CA ASP A 61 -2.65 -9.89 3.07
C ASP A 61 -2.90 -9.63 4.56
N GLU A 62 -2.12 -8.76 5.20
CA GLU A 62 -2.28 -8.41 6.62
C GLU A 62 -3.41 -7.42 6.87
N TYR A 63 -4.00 -6.87 5.80
CA TYR A 63 -4.99 -5.80 5.87
C TYR A 63 -6.34 -6.18 5.24
N GLU A 64 -6.48 -7.37 4.66
CA GLU A 64 -7.72 -7.80 4.01
C GLU A 64 -8.92 -7.73 4.98
N ASP A 65 -8.79 -8.30 6.18
CA ASP A 65 -9.88 -8.31 7.17
C ASP A 65 -10.33 -6.90 7.58
N VAL A 66 -9.37 -5.98 7.82
CA VAL A 66 -9.70 -4.61 8.22
C VAL A 66 -10.28 -3.82 7.06
N LEU A 67 -9.76 -4.02 5.85
CA LEU A 67 -10.30 -3.39 4.64
C LEU A 67 -11.73 -3.86 4.40
N ASP A 68 -12.00 -5.15 4.59
CA ASP A 68 -13.32 -5.73 4.45
C ASP A 68 -14.36 -5.11 5.38
N ILE A 69 -13.97 -4.83 6.63
CA ILE A 69 -14.84 -4.14 7.60
C ILE A 69 -15.13 -2.70 7.15
N TRP A 70 -14.11 -1.97 6.65
CA TRP A 70 -14.31 -0.59 6.20
C TRP A 70 -15.20 -0.48 4.97
N LEU A 71 -15.09 -1.44 4.05
CA LEU A 71 -15.87 -1.44 2.81
C LEU A 71 -17.23 -2.13 2.98
N GLU A 72 -17.55 -2.68 4.16
CA GLU A 72 -18.86 -3.26 4.44
C GLU A 72 -19.97 -2.20 4.29
N ASP A 73 -21.10 -2.60 3.70
CA ASP A 73 -22.24 -1.72 3.39
C ASP A 73 -21.90 -0.50 2.51
N THR A 74 -20.76 -0.51 1.82
CA THR A 74 -20.38 0.47 0.80
C THR A 74 -20.49 -0.14 -0.60
N PRO A 75 -20.70 0.67 -1.66
CA PRO A 75 -20.80 0.14 -3.01
C PRO A 75 -19.43 -0.26 -3.61
N PHE A 76 -18.34 -0.15 -2.85
CA PHE A 76 -17.00 -0.38 -3.36
C PHE A 76 -16.75 -1.87 -3.62
N LYS A 77 -17.26 -2.78 -2.78
CA LYS A 77 -17.05 -4.23 -2.98
C LYS A 77 -17.64 -4.74 -4.30
N GLU A 78 -18.66 -4.08 -4.85
CA GLU A 78 -19.23 -4.38 -6.15
C GLU A 78 -18.49 -3.72 -7.32
N MET A 79 -17.71 -2.67 -7.07
CA MET A 79 -16.99 -1.91 -8.09
C MET A 79 -15.65 -2.54 -8.47
N ASP A 80 -14.90 -3.05 -7.50
CA ASP A 80 -13.55 -3.58 -7.72
C ASP A 80 -13.12 -4.52 -6.59
N ALA A 81 -12.03 -5.25 -6.82
CA ALA A 81 -11.26 -5.89 -5.76
C ALA A 81 -10.21 -4.90 -5.25
N TYR A 82 -10.16 -4.68 -3.93
CA TYR A 82 -9.36 -3.63 -3.31
C TYR A 82 -8.32 -4.20 -2.35
N HIS A 83 -7.14 -3.58 -2.31
CA HIS A 83 -6.01 -4.02 -1.50
C HIS A 83 -5.25 -2.85 -0.87
N VAL A 84 -4.91 -2.94 0.41
CA VAL A 84 -4.07 -1.93 1.07
C VAL A 84 -2.61 -2.10 0.64
N ILE A 85 -2.03 -1.07 0.03
CA ILE A 85 -0.64 -1.12 -0.47
C ILE A 85 0.34 -0.30 0.38
N ALA A 86 -0.17 0.62 1.20
CA ALA A 86 0.62 1.40 2.12
C ALA A 86 -0.23 1.94 3.28
N ARG A 87 0.44 2.43 4.32
CA ARG A 87 -0.19 3.15 5.43
C ARG A 87 0.62 4.34 5.92
N SER A 88 -0.06 5.29 6.56
CA SER A 88 0.58 6.37 7.32
C SER A 88 0.81 5.99 8.79
N ALA A 89 1.56 6.82 9.54
CA ALA A 89 1.77 6.67 10.98
C ALA A 89 0.46 6.61 11.78
N PHE A 90 -0.56 7.35 11.34
CA PHE A 90 -1.85 7.43 12.01
C PHE A 90 -2.85 6.35 11.54
N GLY A 91 -2.39 5.43 10.69
CA GLY A 91 -3.23 4.33 10.21
C GLY A 91 -4.11 4.68 9.03
N GLU A 92 -3.88 5.79 8.34
CA GLU A 92 -4.54 6.00 7.04
C GLU A 92 -4.09 4.90 6.08
N LEU A 93 -5.04 4.28 5.38
CA LEU A 93 -4.79 3.17 4.49
C LEU A 93 -4.89 3.65 3.05
N TYR A 94 -3.84 3.41 2.27
CA TYR A 94 -3.80 3.70 0.84
C TYR A 94 -4.20 2.44 0.08
N VAL A 95 -5.38 2.47 -0.55
CA VAL A 95 -6.04 1.29 -1.11
C VAL A 95 -6.04 1.34 -2.64
N PHE A 96 -5.61 0.26 -3.26
CA PHE A 96 -5.54 0.07 -4.70
C PHE A 96 -6.64 -0.89 -5.16
N GLY A 97 -7.44 -0.48 -6.14
CA GLY A 97 -8.39 -1.35 -6.84
C GLY A 97 -7.75 -2.00 -8.06
N GLU A 98 -7.98 -3.30 -8.29
CA GLU A 98 -7.38 -4.05 -9.40
C GLU A 98 -7.69 -3.43 -10.78
N SER A 99 -8.92 -2.97 -10.98
CA SER A 99 -9.40 -2.38 -12.24
C SER A 99 -9.30 -0.85 -12.26
N THR A 100 -9.43 -0.23 -11.09
CA THR A 100 -9.61 1.23 -10.94
C THR A 100 -8.36 1.95 -10.45
N GLY A 101 -7.32 1.20 -10.07
CA GLY A 101 -6.05 1.74 -9.60
C GLY A 101 -6.13 2.33 -8.20
N ARG A 102 -5.18 3.21 -7.86
CA ARG A 102 -5.16 3.87 -6.55
C ARG A 102 -6.22 4.99 -6.49
N ASN A 103 -7.31 4.78 -5.77
CA ASN A 103 -8.40 5.75 -5.61
C ASN A 103 -8.92 5.89 -4.16
N ILE A 104 -8.97 4.82 -3.36
CA ILE A 104 -9.50 4.89 -2.00
C ILE A 104 -8.42 5.23 -0.95
N THR A 105 -8.69 6.24 -0.11
CA THR A 105 -7.99 6.48 1.16
C THR A 105 -8.95 6.25 2.31
N ILE A 106 -8.63 5.33 3.21
CA ILE A 106 -9.37 5.19 4.48
C ILE A 106 -8.65 6.04 5.52
N GLN A 107 -9.39 6.88 6.24
CA GLN A 107 -8.88 7.70 7.33
C GLN A 107 -9.57 7.30 8.64
N PRO A 108 -9.06 6.30 9.37
CA PRO A 108 -9.70 5.79 10.58
C PRO A 108 -9.92 6.85 11.66
N LEU A 109 -8.98 7.80 11.81
CA LEU A 109 -9.10 8.91 12.77
C LEU A 109 -10.34 9.78 12.56
N PHE A 110 -10.81 9.89 11.32
CA PHE A 110 -11.96 10.71 10.96
C PHE A 110 -13.21 9.89 10.65
N ASN A 111 -13.13 8.56 10.77
CA ASN A 111 -14.17 7.63 10.35
C ASN A 111 -14.64 7.87 8.91
N GLN A 112 -13.68 7.98 7.98
CA GLN A 112 -13.93 8.41 6.60
C GLN A 112 -13.27 7.51 5.56
N ILE A 113 -13.94 7.42 4.42
CA ILE A 113 -13.42 6.87 3.16
C ILE A 113 -13.44 8.01 2.15
N ILE A 114 -12.28 8.30 1.55
CA ILE A 114 -12.10 9.25 0.46
C ILE A 114 -11.90 8.44 -0.82
N PHE A 115 -12.69 8.71 -1.87
CA PHE A 115 -12.65 8.06 -3.18
C PHE A 115 -12.63 9.11 -4.29
#